data_AF-A0A7X7IN25-F1
#
_entry.id   AF-A0A7X7IN25-F1
#
_cell.length_a   1.000
_cell.length_b   1.000
_cell.length_c   1.000
_cell.angle_alpha   90.00
_cell.angle_beta   90.00
_cell.angle_gamma   90.00
#
_symmetry.space_group_name_H-M   'P 1'
#
loop_
_entity.id
_entity.type
_entity.pdbx_description
1 polymer ?
#
loop_
_entity_poly.entity_id
_entity_poly.type
_entity_poly.pdbx_seq_one_letter_code
_entity_poly.pdbx_strand_id
1 'polypeptide(L)'
;ESMSQLSEYTIIHDNNLFRLLKRNLPGPFTFIVPANNKIPAMFKHRKKTLGIRIPDNRVTLAIVRDLGRPLMTTSIHEDDEIIEYITDPELIHEKYNDFADLVVDGGYGRNEPSTVVDCTGPEPVILRQGTGILEM
;
A
#
# COMPACT_ATOMS: atom_id res chain seq x y z
N GLU A 1 6.91 -11.24 6.77
CA GLU A 1 5.70 -11.74 6.08
C GLU A 1 5.67 -11.19 4.68
N SER A 2 5.38 -12.06 3.72
CA SER A 2 6.24 -12.17 2.54
C SER A 2 5.48 -12.04 1.23
N MET A 3 6.26 -11.92 0.15
CA MET A 3 5.86 -12.13 -1.26
C MET A 3 4.87 -13.30 -1.48
N SER A 4 4.83 -14.30 -0.59
CA SER A 4 3.84 -15.38 -0.58
C SER A 4 2.39 -14.89 -0.55
N GLN A 5 2.05 -13.93 0.32
CA GLN A 5 0.69 -13.40 0.42
C GLN A 5 0.31 -12.61 -0.83
N LEU A 6 1.26 -11.96 -1.52
CA LEU A 6 0.98 -11.26 -2.77
C LEU A 6 0.46 -12.21 -3.84
N SER A 7 1.10 -13.37 -3.98
CA SER A 7 0.70 -14.38 -4.96
C SER A 7 -0.73 -14.90 -4.74
N GLU A 8 -1.25 -14.80 -3.50
CA GLU A 8 -2.61 -15.23 -3.19
C GLU A 8 -3.68 -14.29 -3.75
N TYR A 9 -3.42 -12.99 -3.90
CA TYR A 9 -4.44 -12.01 -4.34
C TYR A 9 -4.18 -11.45 -5.74
N THR A 10 -3.06 -11.81 -6.36
CA THR A 10 -2.57 -11.18 -7.59
C THR A 10 -2.32 -12.22 -8.66
N ILE A 11 -2.18 -11.74 -9.90
CA ILE A 11 -1.81 -12.54 -11.06
C ILE A 11 -0.42 -12.08 -11.50
N ILE A 12 0.62 -12.72 -10.96
CA ILE A 12 2.02 -12.46 -11.33
C ILE A 12 2.58 -13.73 -11.97
N HIS A 13 2.53 -13.79 -13.29
CA HIS A 13 3.08 -14.89 -14.08
C HIS A 13 4.46 -14.58 -14.67
N ASP A 14 4.85 -13.30 -14.68
CA ASP A 14 6.14 -12.86 -15.19
C ASP A 14 7.21 -12.89 -14.09
N ASN A 15 8.27 -13.65 -14.36
CA ASN A 15 9.44 -13.76 -13.49
C ASN A 15 10.21 -12.44 -13.37
N ASN A 16 10.18 -11.57 -14.39
CA ASN A 16 10.80 -10.25 -14.32
C ASN A 16 10.06 -9.36 -13.32
N LEU A 17 8.73 -9.28 -13.41
CA LEU A 17 7.92 -8.57 -12.42
C LEU A 17 8.14 -9.10 -10.99
N PHE A 18 8.19 -10.42 -10.79
CA PHE A 18 8.45 -10.96 -9.46
C PHE A 18 9.83 -10.54 -8.91
N ARG A 19 10.88 -10.52 -9.75
CA ARG A 19 12.21 -10.05 -9.37
C ARG A 19 12.22 -8.55 -9.08
N LEU A 20 11.52 -7.74 -9.88
CA LEU A 20 11.36 -6.30 -9.67
C LEU A 20 10.76 -6.02 -8.29
N LEU A 21 9.63 -6.66 -7.99
CA LEU A 21 8.95 -6.51 -6.71
C LEU A 21 9.85 -6.93 -5.54
N LYS A 22 10.52 -8.09 -5.66
CA LYS A 22 11.40 -8.62 -4.60
C LYS A 22 12.61 -7.72 -4.32
N ARG A 23 13.14 -7.01 -5.33
CA ARG A 23 14.28 -6.09 -5.13
C ARG A 23 13.87 -4.78 -4.48
N ASN A 24 12.67 -4.29 -4.78
CA ASN A 24 12.18 -2.98 -4.33
C ASN A 24 11.27 -3.05 -3.08
N LEU A 25 10.89 -4.25 -2.62
CA LEU A 25 10.07 -4.46 -1.42
C LEU A 25 10.81 -5.31 -0.37
N PRO A 26 10.68 -5.00 0.93
CA PRO A 26 9.97 -3.85 1.52
C PRO A 26 10.59 -2.50 1.13
N GLY A 27 9.76 -1.47 1.01
CA GLY A 27 10.25 -0.16 0.58
C GLY A 27 9.17 0.90 0.32
N PRO A 28 9.58 2.10 -0.08
CA PRO A 28 8.70 3.24 -0.34
C PRO A 28 7.99 3.14 -1.69
N PHE A 29 7.42 1.98 -2.00
CA PHE A 29 6.76 1.71 -3.28
C PHE A 29 5.32 1.25 -3.11
N THR A 30 4.49 1.64 -4.07
CA THR A 30 3.19 1.06 -4.33
C THR A 30 3.19 0.50 -5.75
N PHE A 31 3.03 -0.82 -5.90
CA PHE A 31 2.97 -1.48 -7.19
C PHE A 31 1.53 -1.79 -7.57
N ILE A 32 1.07 -1.31 -8.72
CA ILE A 32 -0.24 -1.67 -9.27
C ILE A 32 -0.05 -2.92 -10.13
N VAL A 33 -0.71 -4.01 -9.75
CA VAL A 33 -0.61 -5.28 -10.47
C VAL A 33 -1.99 -5.83 -10.81
N PRO A 34 -2.10 -6.78 -11.75
CA PRO A 34 -3.33 -7.50 -11.99
C PRO A 34 -3.80 -8.28 -10.75
N ALA A 35 -5.08 -8.16 -10.44
CA ALA A 35 -5.73 -8.81 -9.32
C ALA A 35 -6.37 -10.14 -9.76
N ASN A 36 -6.40 -11.14 -8.87
CA ASN A 36 -7.11 -12.38 -9.13
C ASN A 36 -8.53 -12.37 -8.52
N ASN A 37 -9.28 -13.47 -8.70
CA ASN A 37 -10.67 -13.56 -8.26
C ASN A 37 -10.86 -13.76 -6.75
N LYS A 38 -9.78 -13.95 -5.97
CA LYS A 38 -9.84 -14.07 -4.51
C LYS A 38 -9.99 -12.72 -3.81
N ILE A 39 -9.93 -11.61 -4.54
CA ILE A 39 -10.17 -10.29 -3.97
C ILE A 39 -11.63 -10.14 -3.51
N PRO A 40 -11.89 -9.46 -2.38
CA PRO A 40 -13.25 -9.21 -1.90
C PRO A 40 -14.11 -8.50 -2.95
N ALA A 41 -15.42 -8.78 -2.94
CA ALA A 41 -16.37 -8.26 -3.94
C ALA A 41 -16.36 -6.72 -4.04
N MET A 42 -16.07 -6.02 -2.94
CA MET A 42 -15.94 -4.56 -2.92
C MET A 42 -14.87 -4.00 -3.86
N PHE A 43 -13.89 -4.81 -4.29
CA PHE A 43 -12.86 -4.42 -5.28
C PHE A 43 -13.26 -4.71 -6.72
N LYS A 44 -14.24 -5.59 -6.96
CA LYS A 44 -14.59 -6.06 -8.31
C LYS A 44 -15.12 -4.94 -9.21
N HIS A 45 -15.64 -3.85 -8.64
CA HIS A 45 -16.16 -2.70 -9.36
C HIS A 45 -15.08 -1.71 -9.83
N ARG A 46 -13.86 -1.77 -9.27
CA ARG A 46 -12.77 -0.80 -9.56
C ARG A 46 -11.58 -1.49 -10.19
N LYS A 47 -11.65 -1.75 -11.50
CA LYS A 47 -10.57 -2.31 -12.36
C LYS A 47 -10.02 -3.66 -11.84
N LYS A 48 -9.53 -4.53 -12.74
CA LYS A 48 -8.99 -5.85 -12.37
C LYS A 48 -7.57 -5.75 -11.78
N THR A 49 -7.31 -4.75 -10.95
CA THR A 49 -5.97 -4.38 -10.48
C THR A 49 -5.96 -4.05 -8.98
N LEU A 50 -4.81 -4.23 -8.35
CA LEU A 50 -4.58 -3.94 -6.93
C LEU A 50 -3.29 -3.13 -6.76
N GLY A 51 -3.33 -2.13 -5.88
CA GLY A 51 -2.13 -1.49 -5.35
C GLY A 51 -1.57 -2.30 -4.19
N ILE A 52 -0.31 -2.71 -4.30
CA ILE A 52 0.42 -3.48 -3.29
C ILE A 52 1.49 -2.60 -2.66
N ARG A 53 1.61 -2.69 -1.34
CA ARG A 53 2.67 -2.03 -0.59
C ARG A 53 3.15 -2.96 0.53
N ILE A 54 4.48 -3.06 0.69
CA ILE A 54 5.11 -3.65 1.88
C ILE A 54 5.95 -2.54 2.51
N PRO A 55 5.37 -1.75 3.44
CA PRO A 55 6.07 -0.61 4.01
C PRO A 55 7.14 -1.08 5.01
N ASP A 56 8.24 -0.35 5.10
CA ASP A 56 9.20 -0.49 6.20
C ASP A 56 8.68 0.26 7.45
N ASN A 57 7.57 -0.24 8.02
CA ASN A 57 6.96 0.28 9.23
C ASN A 57 6.71 -0.87 10.21
N ARG A 58 7.37 -0.81 11.38
CA ARG A 58 7.32 -1.90 12.38
C ARG A 58 5.91 -2.15 12.91
N VAL A 59 5.11 -1.10 13.10
CA VAL A 59 3.73 -1.21 13.59
C VAL A 59 2.86 -1.92 12.56
N THR A 60 2.89 -1.46 11.30
CA THR A 60 2.12 -2.10 10.21
C THR A 60 2.52 -3.56 10.02
N LEU A 61 3.83 -3.85 10.03
CA LEU A 61 4.34 -5.21 9.88
C LEU A 61 3.96 -6.13 11.06
N ALA A 62 3.90 -5.60 12.28
CA ALA A 62 3.45 -6.34 13.46
C ALA A 62 1.94 -6.66 13.35
N ILE A 63 1.11 -5.68 12.99
CA ILE A 63 -0.33 -5.88 12.82
C ILE A 63 -0.62 -6.94 11.75
N VAL A 64 0.04 -6.85 10.58
CA VAL A 64 -0.15 -7.85 9.50
C VAL A 64 0.25 -9.24 9.97
N ARG A 65 1.35 -9.36 10.73
CA ARG A 65 1.82 -10.63 11.30
C ARG A 65 0.83 -11.27 12.24
N ASP A 66 0.29 -10.49 13.17
CA ASP A 66 -0.67 -11.00 14.14
C ASP A 66 -2.03 -11.30 13.49
N LEU A 67 -2.39 -10.54 12.45
CA LEU A 67 -3.62 -10.74 11.68
C LEU A 67 -3.55 -11.97 10.75
N GLY A 68 -2.35 -12.37 10.30
CA GLY A 68 -2.11 -13.51 9.41
C GLY A 68 -2.58 -13.31 7.96
N ARG A 69 -3.00 -12.10 7.58
CA ARG A 69 -3.49 -11.73 6.24
C ARG A 69 -3.21 -10.25 5.94
N PRO A 70 -3.20 -9.84 4.66
CA PRO A 70 -2.92 -8.45 4.29
C PRO A 70 -3.92 -7.45 4.89
N LEU A 71 -3.42 -6.24 5.16
CA LEU A 71 -4.25 -5.10 5.51
C LEU A 71 -4.75 -4.38 4.27
N MET A 72 -6.03 -4.05 4.28
CA MET A 72 -6.63 -3.15 3.31
C MET A 72 -6.47 -1.72 3.81
N THR A 73 -5.94 -0.84 2.98
CA THR A 73 -5.74 0.56 3.32
C THR A 73 -6.39 1.45 2.28
N THR A 74 -7.05 2.51 2.72
CA THR A 74 -7.42 3.64 1.88
C THR A 74 -6.78 4.90 2.45
N SER A 75 -6.43 5.84 1.59
CA SER A 75 -6.22 7.22 2.04
C SER A 75 -7.56 7.76 2.52
N ILE A 76 -7.57 8.41 3.68
CA ILE A 76 -8.67 9.26 4.10
C ILE A 76 -8.47 10.57 3.32
N HIS A 77 -9.22 10.77 2.24
CA HIS A 77 -9.21 12.04 1.51
C HIS A 77 -10.18 13.00 2.20
N GLU A 78 -9.72 14.23 2.41
CA GLU A 78 -10.60 15.36 2.69
C GLU A 78 -10.88 16.08 1.38
N ASP A 79 -12.09 16.62 1.23
CA ASP A 79 -12.53 17.32 0.02
C ASP A 79 -11.89 18.72 -0.14
N ASP A 80 -11.03 19.15 0.80
CA ASP A 80 -10.45 20.49 0.81
C ASP A 80 -9.13 20.59 0.01
N GLU A 81 -8.96 21.70 -0.69
CA GLU A 81 -7.87 22.01 -1.65
C GLU A 81 -6.45 22.08 -1.03
N ILE A 82 -6.30 21.94 0.30
CA ILE A 82 -5.02 22.02 1.00
C ILE A 82 -4.72 20.67 1.68
N ILE A 83 -4.00 19.81 0.95
CA ILE A 83 -3.66 18.44 1.38
C ILE A 83 -2.40 18.48 2.26
N GLU A 84 -2.52 18.91 3.50
CA GLU A 84 -1.55 18.50 4.53
C GLU A 84 -2.18 17.36 5.32
N TYR A 85 -1.74 16.13 5.03
CA TYR A 85 -2.13 14.98 5.84
C TYR A 85 -1.68 15.21 7.28
N ILE A 86 -2.62 15.03 8.22
CA ILE A 86 -2.33 15.07 9.64
C ILE A 86 -1.38 13.91 9.96
N THR A 87 -0.22 14.23 10.52
CA THR A 87 0.82 13.25 10.87
C THR A 87 1.04 13.14 12.38
N ASP A 88 0.43 14.03 13.16
CA ASP A 88 0.45 14.01 14.61
C ASP A 88 -0.57 12.97 15.12
N PRO A 89 -0.15 11.95 15.89
CA PRO A 89 -1.03 10.94 16.46
C PRO A 89 -2.15 11.51 17.34
N GLU A 90 -1.90 12.58 18.10
CA GLU A 90 -2.91 13.20 18.97
C GLU A 90 -4.02 13.84 18.11
N LEU A 91 -3.63 14.61 17.09
CA LEU A 91 -4.59 15.21 16.16
C LEU A 91 -5.37 14.16 15.35
N ILE A 92 -4.72 13.05 14.96
CA ILE A 92 -5.41 11.92 14.32
C ILE A 92 -6.43 11.32 15.27
N HIS A 93 -6.07 11.10 16.54
CA HIS A 93 -6.99 10.57 17.54
C HIS A 93 -8.17 11.51 17.76
N GLU A 94 -7.92 12.78 18.07
CA GLU A 94 -8.99 13.77 18.27
C GLU A 94 -9.98 13.83 17.10
N LYS A 95 -9.47 13.74 15.87
CA LYS A 95 -10.29 13.84 14.66
C LYS A 95 -11.11 12.58 14.36
N TYR A 96 -10.54 11.40 14.62
CA TYR A 96 -11.13 10.13 14.17
C TYR A 96 -11.62 9.24 15.31
N ASN A 97 -11.52 9.64 16.58
CA ASN A 97 -11.93 8.83 17.74
C ASN A 97 -13.43 8.45 17.71
N ASP A 98 -14.28 9.23 17.06
CA ASP A 98 -15.72 8.91 16.94
C ASP A 98 -16.02 7.88 15.82
N PHE A 99 -15.06 7.61 14.92
CA PHE A 99 -15.23 6.73 13.77
C PHE A 99 -14.32 5.49 13.81
N ALA A 100 -13.09 5.63 14.30
CA ALA A 100 -12.11 4.58 14.36
C ALA A 100 -12.23 3.81 15.68
N ASP A 101 -12.36 2.49 15.62
CA ASP A 101 -12.38 1.64 16.82
C ASP A 101 -11.05 1.70 17.61
N LEU A 102 -9.95 2.03 16.93
CA LEU A 102 -8.61 2.11 17.51
C LEU A 102 -7.74 3.08 16.70
N VAL A 103 -6.95 3.87 17.42
CA VAL A 103 -5.82 4.64 16.88
C VAL A 103 -4.53 4.12 17.50
N VAL A 104 -3.53 3.84 16.66
CA VAL A 104 -2.23 3.35 17.10
C VAL A 104 -1.22 4.49 16.99
N ASP A 105 -0.73 4.95 18.13
CA ASP A 105 0.37 5.91 18.19
C ASP A 105 1.71 5.22 17.86
N GLY A 106 2.25 5.54 16.69
CA GLY A 106 3.58 5.13 16.24
C GLY A 106 4.58 6.28 16.17
N GLY A 107 4.27 7.42 16.78
CA GLY A 107 4.96 8.70 16.61
C GLY A 107 4.56 9.43 15.32
N TYR A 108 5.22 10.58 15.08
CA TYR A 108 4.96 11.43 13.92
C TYR A 108 5.13 10.69 12.58
N GLY A 109 4.09 10.78 11.76
CA GLY A 109 4.10 10.33 10.37
C GLY A 109 5.01 11.18 9.46
N ARG A 110 5.15 10.74 8.21
CA ARG A 110 5.79 11.52 7.13
C ARG A 110 4.79 11.73 6.01
N ASN A 111 4.85 12.91 5.39
CA ASN A 111 4.02 13.26 4.23
C ASN A 111 4.70 12.97 2.88
N GLU A 112 5.83 12.28 2.90
CA GLU A 112 6.53 11.87 1.68
C GLU A 112 5.81 10.68 1.02
N PRO A 113 5.27 10.85 -0.21
CA PRO A 113 4.54 9.78 -0.86
C PRO A 113 5.46 8.64 -1.32
N SER A 114 4.92 7.43 -1.36
CA SER A 114 5.56 6.31 -2.07
C SER A 114 5.58 6.55 -3.58
N THR A 115 6.59 5.97 -4.24
CA THR A 115 6.64 5.85 -5.69
C THR A 115 5.58 4.85 -6.15
N VAL A 116 4.73 5.25 -7.08
CA VAL A 116 3.66 4.42 -7.64
C VAL A 116 4.09 3.91 -9.00
N VAL A 117 4.14 2.59 -9.16
CA VAL A 117 4.57 1.91 -10.39
C VAL A 117 3.42 1.04 -10.89
N ASP A 118 2.98 1.27 -12.12
CA ASP A 118 2.03 0.41 -12.83
C ASP A 118 2.76 -0.73 -13.52
N CYS A 119 2.42 -1.96 -13.13
CA CYS A 119 2.96 -3.20 -13.66
C CYS A 119 1.88 -4.05 -14.34
N THR A 120 0.80 -3.42 -14.81
CA THR A 120 -0.30 -4.10 -15.51
C THR A 120 -0.04 -4.25 -17.01
N GLY A 121 0.88 -3.45 -17.55
CA GLY A 121 1.35 -3.51 -18.94
C GLY A 121 2.55 -4.45 -19.14
N PRO A 122 3.10 -4.48 -20.37
CA PRO A 122 4.26 -5.30 -20.70
C PRO A 122 5.56 -4.84 -20.01
N GLU A 123 5.65 -3.55 -19.67
CA GLU A 123 6.79 -2.95 -18.98
C GLU A 123 6.30 -2.09 -17.80
N PRO A 124 7.05 -2.01 -16.68
CA PRO A 124 6.69 -1.15 -15.55
C PRO A 124 6.72 0.34 -15.90
N VAL A 125 5.69 1.08 -15.50
CA VAL A 125 5.59 2.53 -15.72
C VAL A 125 5.45 3.26 -14.39
N ILE A 126 6.32 4.23 -14.11
CA ILE A 126 6.17 5.08 -12.93
C ILE A 126 5.02 6.06 -13.17
N LEU A 127 3.91 5.91 -12.44
CA LEU A 127 2.77 6.84 -12.50
C LEU A 127 2.97 8.06 -11.61
N ARG A 128 3.70 7.88 -10.49
CA ARG A 128 4.05 8.96 -9.57
C ARG A 128 5.41 8.68 -8.96
N GLN A 129 6.34 9.61 -9.12
CA GLN A 129 7.62 9.56 -8.41
C GLN A 129 7.42 10.00 -6.95
N GLY A 130 7.85 9.16 -6.02
CA GLY A 130 7.93 9.45 -4.60
C GLY A 130 9.36 9.27 -4.09
N THR A 131 9.52 8.84 -2.84
CA THR A 131 10.87 8.63 -2.25
C THR A 131 11.59 7.37 -2.73
N GLY A 132 10.90 6.45 -3.41
CA GLY A 132 11.51 5.25 -3.97
C GLY A 132 12.14 5.47 -5.34
N ILE A 133 13.41 5.14 -5.50
CA ILE A 133 14.08 5.10 -6.80
C ILE A 133 14.00 3.67 -7.34
N LEU A 134 13.25 3.48 -8.42
CA LEU A 134 12.98 2.14 -8.96
C LEU A 134 14.27 1.51 -9.49
N GLU A 135 14.66 0.38 -8.91
CA GLU A 135 15.73 -0.45 -9.45
C GLU A 135 15.13 -1.44 -10.46
N MET A 136 15.67 -1.47 -11.69
CA MET A 136 15.22 -2.28 -12.86
C MET A 136 15.98 -3.59 -13.04
#